data_AF-A0A2S8F621-F1
#
_entry.id   AF-A0A2S8F621-F1
#
_cell.length_a   1.000
_cell.length_b   1.000
_cell.length_c   1.000
_cell.angle_alpha   90.00
_cell.angle_beta   90.00
_cell.angle_gamma   90.00
#
_symmetry.space_group_name_H-M   'P 1'
#
loop_
_entity.id
_entity.type
_entity.pdbx_description
1 polymer ?
#
loop_
_entity_poly.entity_id
_entity_poly.type
_entity_poly.pdbx_seq_one_letter_code
_entity_poly.pdbx_strand_id
1 'polypeptide(L)'
;MDDEATFEVLVKPLMILSLDEIAKRQTDCTQDSELSLELLGDIVKDSDTLETIRSRYRKASKQLDRLGLVPNHPTIINHVLRPLIEARNCFILKMPVACIAQAGLVGEMVALWRFEMLKTEIGGKPLNKDRQKLLFGRSFDKMGQDQRVKVLEGLDDVDADLASKFTELRGLRRQYLHFLIEDESALETDSLKALKLASELIVVTLGITITDGRIQLPLKIAHYVRSLFRFDSEEPKD
;
A
#
# COMPACT_ATOMS: atom_id res chain seq x y z
N MET A 1 -23.77 10.51 -19.26
CA MET A 1 -22.58 11.15 -19.87
C MET A 1 -21.40 10.38 -19.35
N ASP A 2 -20.73 9.62 -20.22
CA ASP A 2 -19.48 8.96 -19.87
C ASP A 2 -18.43 10.03 -19.67
N ASP A 3 -18.09 10.25 -18.42
CA ASP A 3 -17.19 11.31 -17.99
C ASP A 3 -15.75 10.79 -18.12
N GLU A 4 -15.33 10.61 -19.38
CA GLU A 4 -13.99 10.14 -19.74
C GLU A 4 -12.92 11.15 -19.26
N ALA A 5 -11.91 10.66 -18.56
CA ALA A 5 -10.79 11.45 -18.07
C ALA A 5 -9.48 10.68 -18.24
N THR A 6 -8.40 11.38 -18.56
CA THR A 6 -7.06 10.82 -18.67
C THR A 6 -6.24 11.16 -17.43
N PHE A 7 -5.48 10.20 -16.91
CA PHE A 7 -4.53 10.41 -15.82
C PHE A 7 -3.38 9.40 -15.95
N GLU A 8 -2.25 9.72 -15.34
CA GLU A 8 -1.08 8.84 -15.37
C GLU A 8 -1.21 7.68 -14.37
N VAL A 9 -0.76 6.50 -14.77
CA VAL A 9 -0.77 5.29 -13.95
C VAL A 9 0.60 4.62 -13.96
N LEU A 10 0.96 4.03 -12.82
CA LEU A 10 2.08 3.11 -12.71
C LEU A 10 1.60 1.69 -12.99
N VAL A 11 2.25 1.02 -13.95
CA VAL A 11 1.99 -0.37 -14.31
C VAL A 11 2.99 -1.25 -13.59
N LYS A 12 2.48 -2.27 -12.87
CA LYS A 12 3.28 -3.14 -11.99
C LYS A 12 4.23 -2.34 -11.10
N PRO A 13 3.69 -1.44 -10.25
CA PRO A 13 4.48 -0.48 -9.49
C PRO A 13 5.47 -1.10 -8.50
N LEU A 14 5.32 -2.40 -8.21
CA LEU A 14 6.22 -3.14 -7.35
C LEU A 14 7.31 -3.88 -8.14
N MET A 15 7.27 -3.98 -9.46
CA MET A 15 8.23 -4.79 -10.22
C MET A 15 9.68 -4.36 -9.95
N ILE A 16 10.59 -5.33 -9.69
CA ILE A 16 12.03 -5.08 -9.65
C ILE A 16 12.62 -5.68 -10.91
N LEU A 17 12.95 -4.84 -11.89
CA LEU A 17 13.39 -5.26 -13.23
C LEU A 17 14.57 -6.26 -13.19
N SER A 18 15.54 -6.04 -12.29
CA SER A 18 16.71 -6.92 -12.14
C SER A 18 16.39 -8.32 -11.56
N LEU A 19 15.23 -8.48 -10.91
CA LEU A 19 14.78 -9.72 -10.29
C LEU A 19 13.61 -10.40 -11.01
N ASP A 20 12.89 -9.67 -11.86
CA ASP A 20 11.80 -10.20 -12.68
C ASP A 20 12.30 -10.81 -14.00
N GLU A 21 12.11 -12.12 -14.15
CA GLU A 21 12.51 -12.86 -15.35
C GLU A 21 11.81 -12.40 -16.63
N ILE A 22 10.60 -11.84 -16.51
CA ILE A 22 9.83 -11.29 -17.64
C ILE A 22 10.54 -10.04 -18.20
N ALA A 23 11.12 -9.21 -17.33
CA ALA A 23 11.88 -8.02 -17.73
C ALA A 23 13.24 -8.39 -18.33
N LYS A 24 13.90 -9.43 -17.82
CA LYS A 24 15.17 -9.94 -18.36
C LYS A 24 15.09 -10.41 -19.81
N ARG A 25 13.91 -10.80 -20.30
CA ARG A 25 13.71 -11.15 -21.72
C ARG A 25 13.64 -9.93 -22.64
N GLN A 26 13.50 -8.72 -22.10
CA GLN A 26 13.33 -7.48 -22.86
C GLN A 26 14.53 -6.52 -22.76
N THR A 27 15.45 -6.72 -21.81
CA THR A 27 16.62 -5.84 -21.63
C THR A 27 17.93 -6.64 -21.56
N ASP A 28 18.82 -6.38 -22.53
CA ASP A 28 20.22 -6.86 -22.62
C ASP A 28 21.15 -6.17 -21.59
N CYS A 29 20.68 -5.90 -20.36
CA CYS A 29 21.47 -5.27 -19.31
C CYS A 29 21.68 -6.24 -18.15
N THR A 30 22.61 -7.19 -18.34
CA THR A 30 22.92 -8.23 -17.33
C THR A 30 23.93 -7.75 -16.29
N GLN A 31 24.88 -6.88 -16.64
CA GLN A 31 26.01 -6.52 -15.78
C GLN A 31 25.63 -5.64 -14.56
N ASP A 32 24.86 -4.57 -14.73
CA ASP A 32 24.46 -3.69 -13.60
C ASP A 32 23.53 -4.41 -12.60
N SER A 33 22.80 -5.41 -13.09
CA SER A 33 21.87 -6.20 -12.29
C SER A 33 22.59 -7.15 -11.34
N GLU A 34 23.77 -7.66 -11.72
CA GLU A 34 24.57 -8.56 -10.89
C GLU A 34 25.30 -7.81 -9.78
N LEU A 35 25.92 -6.66 -10.10
CA LEU A 35 26.62 -5.83 -9.11
C LEU A 35 25.69 -5.34 -7.98
N SER A 36 24.48 -4.90 -8.33
CA SER A 36 23.47 -4.48 -7.35
C SER A 36 23.05 -5.61 -6.41
N LEU A 37 23.08 -6.85 -6.90
CA LEU A 37 22.70 -8.03 -6.13
C LEU A 37 23.86 -8.59 -5.30
N GLU A 38 25.10 -8.45 -5.77
CA GLU A 38 26.31 -8.72 -4.96
C GLU A 38 26.39 -7.77 -3.77
N LEU A 39 26.16 -6.47 -3.98
CA LEU A 39 26.07 -5.46 -2.91
C LEU A 39 24.97 -5.79 -1.88
N LEU A 40 23.84 -6.35 -2.33
CA LEU A 40 22.77 -6.81 -1.44
C LEU A 40 23.19 -8.06 -0.65
N GLY A 41 23.95 -8.97 -1.26
CA GLY A 41 24.57 -10.12 -0.59
C GLY A 41 25.53 -9.70 0.53
N ASP A 42 26.35 -8.68 0.30
CA ASP A 42 27.31 -8.18 1.31
C ASP A 42 26.62 -7.51 2.52
N ILE A 43 25.46 -6.89 2.32
CA ILE A 43 24.67 -6.25 3.40
C ILE A 43 24.00 -7.29 4.29
N VAL A 44 23.50 -8.37 3.69
CA VAL A 44 22.90 -9.49 4.41
C VAL A 44 24.04 -10.37 4.89
N LYS A 45 24.67 -10.04 6.02
CA LYS A 45 25.85 -10.73 6.62
C LYS A 45 25.69 -12.23 6.93
N ASP A 46 24.61 -12.86 6.50
CA ASP A 46 24.40 -14.31 6.50
C ASP A 46 24.77 -14.88 5.12
N SER A 47 25.09 -16.16 5.05
CA SER A 47 25.40 -16.93 3.82
C SER A 47 24.25 -17.03 2.80
N ASP A 48 23.35 -16.04 2.74
CA ASP A 48 22.25 -15.99 1.80
C ASP A 48 22.79 -15.83 0.38
N THR A 49 22.76 -16.93 -0.35
CA THR A 49 23.06 -16.91 -1.78
C THR A 49 22.07 -16.01 -2.52
N LEU A 50 22.49 -15.49 -3.67
CA LEU A 50 21.63 -14.80 -4.65
C LEU A 50 20.31 -15.55 -4.91
N GLU A 51 20.37 -16.88 -4.91
CA GLU A 51 19.21 -17.75 -5.12
C GLU A 51 18.20 -17.67 -3.96
N THR A 52 18.68 -17.55 -2.71
CA THR A 52 17.83 -17.33 -1.54
C THR A 52 17.08 -15.99 -1.64
N ILE A 53 17.79 -14.92 -2.03
CA ILE A 53 17.19 -13.59 -2.24
C ILE A 53 16.12 -13.65 -3.34
N ARG A 54 16.43 -14.28 -4.48
CA ARG A 54 15.47 -14.50 -5.57
C ARG A 54 14.26 -15.33 -5.13
N SER A 55 14.46 -16.36 -4.31
CA SER A 55 13.39 -17.18 -3.75
C SER A 55 12.44 -16.35 -2.87
N ARG A 56 12.97 -15.54 -1.95
CA ARG A 56 12.15 -14.63 -1.13
C ARG A 56 11.46 -13.56 -1.97
N TYR A 57 12.12 -13.01 -2.98
CA TYR A 57 11.51 -12.09 -3.93
C TYR A 57 10.27 -12.73 -4.58
N ARG A 58 10.41 -13.94 -5.14
CA ARG A 58 9.29 -14.67 -5.75
C ARG A 58 8.17 -14.95 -4.74
N LYS A 59 8.50 -15.35 -3.51
CA LYS A 59 7.51 -15.56 -2.43
C LYS A 59 6.72 -14.28 -2.14
N ALA A 60 7.40 -13.15 -1.97
CA ALA A 60 6.76 -11.88 -1.67
C ALA A 60 5.96 -11.36 -2.86
N SER A 61 6.49 -11.42 -4.07
CA SER A 61 5.80 -10.97 -5.29
C SER A 61 4.50 -11.74 -5.54
N LYS A 62 4.43 -13.03 -5.18
CA LYS A 62 3.17 -13.80 -5.22
C LYS A 62 2.09 -13.26 -4.29
N GLN A 63 2.45 -12.59 -3.19
CA GLN A 63 1.48 -11.98 -2.27
C GLN A 63 0.99 -10.60 -2.75
N LEU A 64 1.66 -10.04 -3.76
CA LEU A 64 1.48 -8.64 -4.22
C LEU A 64 1.03 -8.58 -5.68
N ASP A 65 0.80 -9.72 -6.32
CA ASP A 65 0.54 -9.89 -7.75
C ASP A 65 -0.71 -9.14 -8.24
N ARG A 66 -1.70 -9.00 -7.37
CA ARG A 66 -2.95 -8.28 -7.62
C ARG A 66 -2.79 -6.78 -7.78
N LEU A 67 -1.69 -6.19 -7.29
CA LEU A 67 -1.43 -4.74 -7.42
C LEU A 67 -0.80 -4.43 -8.79
N GLY A 68 -1.63 -4.46 -9.84
CA GLY A 68 -1.19 -4.26 -11.22
C GLY A 68 -1.13 -2.80 -11.67
N LEU A 69 -2.02 -1.95 -11.14
CA LEU A 69 -2.18 -0.55 -11.55
C LEU A 69 -2.39 0.34 -10.33
N VAL A 70 -1.72 1.49 -10.31
CA VAL A 70 -1.87 2.51 -9.27
C VAL A 70 -1.80 3.90 -9.91
N PRO A 71 -2.64 4.88 -9.53
CA PRO A 71 -2.51 6.24 -10.03
C PRO A 71 -1.14 6.84 -9.70
N ASN A 72 -0.50 7.48 -10.68
CA ASN A 72 0.81 8.12 -10.53
C ASN A 72 0.68 9.46 -9.80
N HIS A 73 0.52 9.42 -8.48
CA HIS A 73 0.39 10.61 -7.66
C HIS A 73 1.32 10.59 -6.44
N PRO A 74 2.04 11.69 -6.11
CA PRO A 74 3.00 11.73 -5.02
C PRO A 74 2.44 11.26 -3.67
N THR A 75 1.20 11.61 -3.32
CA THR A 75 0.57 11.17 -2.06
C THR A 75 0.44 9.65 -1.99
N ILE A 76 -0.02 9.02 -3.08
CA ILE A 76 -0.20 7.56 -3.14
C ILE A 76 1.17 6.88 -3.14
N ILE A 77 2.10 7.41 -3.92
CA ILE A 77 3.44 6.86 -4.03
C ILE A 77 4.18 6.92 -2.69
N ASN A 78 4.22 8.09 -2.06
CA ASN A 78 5.03 8.32 -0.86
C ASN A 78 4.42 7.70 0.39
N HIS A 79 3.09 7.69 0.52
CA HIS A 79 2.43 7.24 1.76
C HIS A 79 1.86 5.83 1.68
N VAL A 80 1.64 5.27 0.49
CA VAL A 80 1.04 3.94 0.35
C VAL A 80 1.99 2.97 -0.33
N LEU A 81 2.45 3.32 -1.54
CA LEU A 81 3.25 2.41 -2.36
C LEU A 81 4.67 2.22 -1.83
N ARG A 82 5.35 3.31 -1.47
CA ARG A 82 6.73 3.28 -0.99
C ARG A 82 6.87 2.49 0.31
N PRO A 83 6.01 2.67 1.34
CA PRO A 83 6.04 1.80 2.53
C PRO A 83 5.78 0.33 2.20
N LEU A 84 4.93 0.01 1.19
CA LEU A 84 4.74 -1.37 0.75
C LEU A 84 6.00 -1.95 0.07
N ILE A 85 6.68 -1.16 -0.77
CA ILE A 85 7.97 -1.53 -1.38
C ILE A 85 9.01 -1.77 -0.28
N GLU A 86 9.09 -0.88 0.70
CA GLU A 86 10.00 -1.00 1.85
C GLU A 86 9.68 -2.26 2.67
N ALA A 87 8.40 -2.52 2.96
CA ALA A 87 7.97 -3.74 3.65
C ALA A 87 8.44 -5.00 2.90
N ARG A 88 8.28 -5.02 1.58
CA ARG A 88 8.73 -6.16 0.76
C ARG A 88 10.25 -6.29 0.80
N ASN A 89 10.98 -5.19 0.68
CA ASN A 89 12.44 -5.22 0.73
C ASN A 89 12.92 -5.74 2.08
N CYS A 90 12.30 -5.33 3.19
CA CYS A 90 12.56 -5.88 4.51
C CYS A 90 12.34 -7.40 4.56
N PHE A 91 11.27 -7.93 3.94
CA PHE A 91 11.06 -9.37 3.86
C PHE A 91 12.18 -10.08 3.09
N ILE A 92 12.55 -9.56 1.91
CA ILE A 92 13.61 -10.12 1.07
C ILE A 92 14.94 -10.16 1.83
N LEU A 93 15.24 -9.11 2.59
CA LEU A 93 16.46 -8.94 3.37
C LEU A 93 16.44 -9.63 4.74
N LYS A 94 15.47 -10.52 5.01
CA LYS A 94 15.36 -11.25 6.29
C LYS A 94 15.23 -10.29 7.49
N MET A 95 14.51 -9.18 7.30
CA MET A 95 14.12 -8.21 8.33
C MET A 95 12.61 -8.26 8.59
N PRO A 96 12.07 -9.40 9.06
CA PRO A 96 10.64 -9.64 9.10
C PRO A 96 9.87 -8.76 10.12
N VAL A 97 10.46 -8.34 11.23
CA VAL A 97 9.83 -7.36 12.15
C VAL A 97 9.67 -5.99 11.47
N ALA A 98 10.69 -5.54 10.73
CA ALA A 98 10.62 -4.30 9.96
C ALA A 98 9.59 -4.41 8.82
N CYS A 99 9.49 -5.58 8.18
CA CYS A 99 8.45 -5.87 7.20
C CYS A 99 7.05 -5.71 7.79
N ILE A 100 6.77 -6.31 8.95
CA ILE A 100 5.49 -6.20 9.65
C ILE A 100 5.20 -4.75 10.04
N ALA A 101 6.21 -4.02 10.52
CA ALA A 101 6.05 -2.61 10.89
C ALA A 101 5.65 -1.74 9.68
N GLN A 102 6.35 -1.90 8.55
CA GLN A 102 6.08 -1.17 7.31
C GLN A 102 4.73 -1.55 6.69
N ALA A 103 4.38 -2.84 6.68
CA ALA A 103 3.06 -3.30 6.27
C ALA A 103 1.95 -2.70 7.16
N GLY A 104 2.16 -2.65 8.48
CA GLY A 104 1.23 -2.00 9.40
C GLY A 104 1.08 -0.49 9.16
N LEU A 105 2.16 0.20 8.77
CA LEU A 105 2.10 1.61 8.35
C LEU A 105 1.22 1.79 7.10
N VAL A 106 1.34 0.89 6.11
CA VAL A 106 0.44 0.89 4.94
C VAL A 106 -1.02 0.82 5.39
N GLY A 107 -1.36 -0.05 6.35
CA GLY A 107 -2.71 -0.13 6.91
C GLY A 107 -3.19 1.21 7.50
N GLU A 108 -2.35 1.92 8.24
CA GLU A 108 -2.70 3.24 8.78
C GLU A 108 -2.93 4.27 7.67
N MET A 109 -2.07 4.27 6.65
CA MET A 109 -2.15 5.21 5.52
C MET A 109 -3.36 4.93 4.62
N VAL A 110 -3.69 3.66 4.39
CA VAL A 110 -4.90 3.29 3.64
C VAL A 110 -6.16 3.72 4.39
N ALA A 111 -6.23 3.58 5.72
CA ALA A 111 -7.39 4.06 6.47
C ALA A 111 -7.58 5.59 6.35
N LEU A 112 -6.50 6.37 6.42
CA LEU A 112 -6.54 7.82 6.17
C LEU A 112 -6.99 8.14 4.75
N TRP A 113 -6.43 7.42 3.78
CA TRP A 113 -6.71 7.62 2.37
C TRP A 113 -8.19 7.34 2.05
N ARG A 114 -8.75 6.25 2.57
CA ARG A 114 -10.18 5.92 2.42
C ARG A 114 -11.08 7.01 2.99
N PHE A 115 -10.76 7.52 4.19
CA PHE A 115 -11.54 8.60 4.80
C PHE A 115 -11.50 9.87 3.93
N GLU A 116 -10.36 10.18 3.33
CA GLU A 116 -10.22 11.33 2.42
C GLU A 116 -11.07 11.16 1.14
N MET A 117 -11.14 9.95 0.59
CA MET A 117 -11.96 9.65 -0.59
C MET A 117 -13.46 9.85 -0.38
N LEU A 118 -13.94 9.65 0.86
CA LEU A 118 -15.37 9.74 1.16
C LEU A 118 -15.94 11.15 0.99
N LYS A 119 -15.11 12.20 1.09
CA LYS A 119 -15.56 13.61 1.13
C LYS A 119 -16.81 13.78 2.00
N THR A 120 -16.83 13.11 3.16
CA THR A 120 -18.04 12.89 3.95
C THR A 120 -18.73 14.20 4.28
N GLU A 121 -20.03 14.26 4.06
CA GLU A 121 -20.88 15.38 4.46
C GLU A 121 -21.87 14.93 5.53
N ILE A 122 -22.05 15.74 6.56
CA ILE A 122 -23.06 15.52 7.59
C ILE A 122 -24.00 16.72 7.59
N GLY A 123 -25.24 16.46 7.18
CA GLY A 123 -26.27 17.49 6.95
C GLY A 123 -25.91 18.43 5.80
N GLY A 124 -25.40 17.90 4.67
CA GLY A 124 -25.04 18.67 3.48
C GLY A 124 -23.86 19.62 3.66
N LYS A 125 -23.03 19.38 4.69
CA LYS A 125 -21.87 20.20 5.01
C LYS A 125 -20.63 19.32 5.21
N PRO A 126 -19.48 19.68 4.62
CA PRO A 126 -18.26 18.90 4.71
C PRO A 126 -17.84 18.59 6.16
N LEU A 127 -17.37 17.37 6.39
CA LEU A 127 -16.83 16.91 7.67
C LEU A 127 -15.38 17.40 7.86
N ASN A 128 -15.23 18.71 8.07
CA ASN A 128 -13.94 19.33 8.35
C ASN A 128 -13.36 18.92 9.72
N LYS A 129 -12.10 19.29 10.01
CA LYS A 129 -11.40 18.91 11.25
C LYS A 129 -12.14 19.37 12.52
N ASP A 130 -12.80 20.52 12.51
CA ASP A 130 -13.53 21.03 13.68
C ASP A 130 -14.78 20.19 13.96
N ARG A 131 -15.50 19.79 12.91
CA ARG A 131 -16.64 18.88 13.01
C ARG A 131 -16.22 17.47 13.40
N GLN A 132 -15.09 16.99 12.89
CA GLN A 132 -14.51 15.71 13.34
C GLN A 132 -14.21 15.75 14.84
N LYS A 133 -13.60 16.84 15.33
CA LYS A 133 -13.37 17.02 16.78
C LYS A 133 -14.68 17.06 17.57
N LEU A 134 -15.72 17.71 17.05
CA LEU A 134 -17.03 17.77 17.71
C LEU A 134 -17.69 16.39 17.80
N LEU A 135 -17.63 15.60 16.73
CA LEU A 135 -18.31 14.30 16.64
C LEU A 135 -17.53 13.16 17.28
N PHE A 136 -16.21 13.16 17.14
CA PHE A 136 -15.35 12.06 17.53
C PHE A 136 -14.39 12.40 18.69
N GLY A 137 -14.43 13.63 19.19
CA GLY A 137 -13.52 14.14 20.22
C GLY A 137 -12.12 14.50 19.72
N ARG A 138 -11.77 14.15 18.46
CA ARG A 138 -10.50 14.50 17.80
C ARG A 138 -10.64 14.41 16.28
N SER A 139 -9.66 14.95 15.55
CA SER A 139 -9.62 14.75 14.09
C SER A 139 -9.22 13.32 13.73
N PHE A 140 -9.69 12.84 12.58
CA PHE A 140 -9.51 11.45 12.13
C PHE A 140 -8.03 11.05 12.02
N ASP A 141 -7.17 11.99 11.58
CA ASP A 141 -5.71 11.81 11.51
C ASP A 141 -5.04 11.64 12.89
N LYS A 142 -5.71 12.03 13.98
CA LYS A 142 -5.22 11.88 15.36
C LYS A 142 -5.83 10.69 16.10
N MET A 143 -6.68 9.92 15.43
CA MET A 143 -7.21 8.66 15.96
C MET A 143 -6.20 7.52 15.83
N GLY A 144 -6.30 6.53 16.72
CA GLY A 144 -5.62 5.25 16.51
C GLY A 144 -6.33 4.40 15.47
N GLN A 145 -5.64 3.38 14.94
CA GLN A 145 -6.18 2.50 13.89
C GLN A 145 -7.55 1.91 14.22
N ASP A 146 -7.76 1.44 15.46
CA ASP A 146 -9.05 0.89 15.92
C ASP A 146 -10.23 1.83 15.66
N GLN A 147 -10.03 3.09 16.05
CA GLN A 147 -11.06 4.12 16.02
C GLN A 147 -11.30 4.53 14.58
N ARG A 148 -10.24 4.61 13.76
CA ARG A 148 -10.35 4.88 12.32
C ARG A 148 -11.19 3.84 11.62
N VAL A 149 -10.93 2.55 11.86
CA VAL A 149 -11.69 1.44 11.26
C VAL A 149 -13.16 1.51 11.69
N LYS A 150 -13.44 1.69 12.99
CA LYS A 150 -14.82 1.83 13.50
C LYS A 150 -15.58 3.01 12.89
N VAL A 151 -14.91 4.15 12.69
CA VAL A 151 -15.50 5.31 12.01
C VAL A 151 -15.78 4.98 10.55
N LEU A 152 -14.87 4.31 9.84
CA LEU A 152 -15.09 3.92 8.45
C LEU A 152 -16.21 2.87 8.29
N GLU A 153 -16.32 1.91 9.21
CA GLU A 153 -17.43 0.97 9.29
C GLU A 153 -18.76 1.70 9.54
N GLY A 154 -18.78 2.65 10.48
CA GLY A 154 -19.97 3.46 10.78
C GLY A 154 -20.39 4.43 9.67
N LEU A 155 -19.51 4.66 8.69
CA LEU A 155 -19.80 5.43 7.47
C LEU A 155 -20.11 4.53 6.26
N ASP A 156 -20.28 3.23 6.47
CA ASP A 156 -20.51 2.20 5.44
C ASP A 156 -19.44 2.18 4.33
N ASP A 157 -18.22 2.66 4.62
CA ASP A 157 -17.11 2.63 3.66
C ASP A 157 -16.32 1.32 3.72
N VAL A 158 -16.27 0.71 4.89
CA VAL A 158 -15.53 -0.53 5.15
C VAL A 158 -16.52 -1.60 5.58
N ASP A 159 -16.57 -2.71 4.86
CA ASP A 159 -17.36 -3.87 5.25
C ASP A 159 -16.62 -4.75 6.27
N ALA A 160 -17.30 -5.77 6.79
CA ALA A 160 -16.75 -6.64 7.82
C ALA A 160 -15.48 -7.39 7.35
N ASP A 161 -15.40 -7.75 6.07
CA ASP A 161 -14.24 -8.44 5.50
C ASP A 161 -13.01 -7.50 5.48
N LEU A 162 -13.19 -6.26 5.02
CA LEU A 162 -12.13 -5.27 4.97
C LEU A 162 -11.72 -4.79 6.38
N ALA A 163 -12.67 -4.64 7.30
CA ALA A 163 -12.40 -4.35 8.71
C ALA A 163 -11.58 -5.47 9.38
N SER A 164 -11.89 -6.73 9.04
CA SER A 164 -11.14 -7.88 9.54
C SER A 164 -9.67 -7.84 9.09
N LYS A 165 -9.40 -7.45 7.83
CA LYS A 165 -8.03 -7.29 7.32
C LYS A 165 -7.24 -6.20 8.05
N PHE A 166 -7.85 -5.05 8.33
CA PHE A 166 -7.19 -4.02 9.16
C PHE A 166 -6.89 -4.52 10.56
N THR A 167 -7.85 -5.20 11.18
CA THR A 167 -7.74 -5.73 12.54
C THR A 167 -6.65 -6.80 12.62
N GLU A 168 -6.58 -7.70 11.64
CA GLU A 168 -5.58 -8.76 11.55
C GLU A 168 -4.17 -8.20 11.36
N LEU A 169 -4.00 -7.26 10.42
CA LEU A 169 -2.72 -6.59 10.20
C LEU A 169 -2.24 -5.84 11.44
N ARG A 170 -3.16 -5.17 12.14
CA ARG A 170 -2.85 -4.54 13.43
C ARG A 170 -2.47 -5.56 14.50
N GLY A 171 -3.17 -6.70 14.54
CA GLY A 171 -2.90 -7.80 15.45
C GLY A 171 -1.45 -8.28 15.32
N LEU A 172 -1.03 -8.57 14.08
CA LEU A 172 0.36 -8.93 13.75
C LEU A 172 1.33 -7.84 14.22
N ARG A 173 1.11 -6.57 13.85
CA ARG A 173 1.98 -5.46 14.28
C ARG A 173 2.07 -5.37 15.81
N ARG A 174 0.94 -5.52 16.52
CA ARG A 174 0.90 -5.44 17.98
C ARG A 174 1.69 -6.59 18.62
N GLN A 175 1.52 -7.80 18.10
CA GLN A 175 2.22 -8.99 18.57
C GLN A 175 3.74 -8.80 18.55
N TYR A 176 4.29 -8.30 17.44
CA TYR A 176 5.73 -8.23 17.24
C TYR A 176 6.40 -6.92 17.69
N LEU A 177 5.65 -5.81 17.85
CA LEU A 177 6.23 -4.52 18.26
C LEU A 177 5.98 -4.14 19.72
N HIS A 178 5.05 -4.81 20.41
CA HIS A 178 4.69 -4.47 21.79
C HIS A 178 4.93 -5.57 22.81
N PHE A 179 5.28 -6.78 22.37
CA PHE A 179 5.60 -7.90 23.24
C PHE A 179 7.00 -8.43 22.93
N LEU A 180 7.64 -9.03 23.93
CA LEU A 180 8.88 -9.77 23.73
C LEU A 180 8.52 -11.04 22.95
N ILE A 181 9.09 -11.23 21.76
CA ILE A 181 8.80 -12.39 20.92
C ILE A 181 9.75 -13.51 21.32
N GLU A 182 9.20 -14.66 21.74
CA GLU A 182 10.00 -15.85 22.08
C GLU A 182 10.05 -16.87 20.93
N ASP A 183 9.09 -16.82 20.01
CA ASP A 183 8.99 -17.75 18.88
C ASP A 183 9.33 -17.08 17.54
N GLU A 184 10.56 -17.27 17.09
CA GLU A 184 11.04 -16.79 15.79
C GLU A 184 10.51 -17.62 14.61
N SER A 185 9.97 -18.83 14.85
CA SER A 185 9.59 -19.76 13.79
C SER A 185 8.37 -19.29 12.97
N ALA A 186 7.47 -18.51 13.59
CA ALA A 186 6.29 -17.95 12.93
C ALA A 186 6.59 -16.66 12.14
N LEU A 187 7.74 -16.03 12.36
CA LEU A 187 7.98 -14.63 12.04
C LEU A 187 8.12 -14.38 10.51
N GLU A 188 8.69 -15.33 9.76
CA GLU A 188 8.68 -15.28 8.28
C GLU A 188 7.26 -15.42 7.72
N THR A 189 6.45 -16.33 8.27
CA THR A 189 5.07 -16.56 7.83
C THR A 189 4.19 -15.34 8.10
N ASP A 190 4.32 -14.76 9.28
CA ASP A 190 3.53 -13.60 9.70
C ASP A 190 3.93 -12.32 8.96
N SER A 191 5.20 -12.17 8.59
CA SER A 191 5.63 -11.07 7.72
C SER A 191 5.11 -11.19 6.29
N LEU A 192 5.08 -12.40 5.69
CA LEU A 192 4.39 -12.62 4.41
C LEU A 192 2.89 -12.32 4.50
N LYS A 193 2.26 -12.73 5.60
CA LYS A 193 0.83 -12.48 5.84
C LYS A 193 0.55 -10.99 5.97
N ALA A 194 1.39 -10.25 6.69
CA ALA A 194 1.28 -8.80 6.81
C ALA A 194 1.42 -8.10 5.45
N LEU A 195 2.38 -8.53 4.61
CA LEU A 195 2.53 -8.02 3.24
C LEU A 195 1.28 -8.26 2.40
N LYS A 196 0.75 -9.48 2.43
CA LYS A 196 -0.47 -9.84 1.71
C LYS A 196 -1.64 -8.95 2.13
N LEU A 197 -1.89 -8.82 3.43
CA LEU A 197 -2.96 -7.99 3.97
C LEU A 197 -2.80 -6.53 3.55
N ALA A 198 -1.61 -5.96 3.68
CA ALA A 198 -1.33 -4.59 3.26
C ALA A 198 -1.61 -4.37 1.76
N SER A 199 -1.23 -5.32 0.91
CA SER A 199 -1.52 -5.27 -0.52
C SER A 199 -3.01 -5.39 -0.82
N GLU A 200 -3.71 -6.32 -0.18
CA GLU A 200 -5.16 -6.49 -0.34
C GLU A 200 -5.93 -5.23 0.08
N LEU A 201 -5.52 -4.57 1.18
CA LEU A 201 -6.09 -3.28 1.59
C LEU A 201 -5.97 -2.22 0.48
N ILE A 202 -4.82 -2.16 -0.20
CA ILE A 202 -4.61 -1.23 -1.31
C ILE A 202 -5.46 -1.61 -2.53
N VAL A 203 -5.44 -2.87 -2.92
CA VAL A 203 -6.19 -3.36 -4.09
C VAL A 203 -7.69 -3.11 -3.93
N VAL A 204 -8.25 -3.47 -2.77
CA VAL A 204 -9.67 -3.24 -2.46
C VAL A 204 -9.99 -1.74 -2.37
N THR A 205 -9.05 -0.92 -1.88
CA THR A 205 -9.23 0.53 -1.81
C THR A 205 -9.23 1.18 -3.18
N LEU A 206 -8.35 0.76 -4.08
CA LEU A 206 -8.32 1.26 -5.45
C LEU A 206 -9.53 0.79 -6.27
N GLY A 207 -9.95 -0.47 -6.08
CA GLY A 207 -11.09 -1.06 -6.80
C GLY A 207 -10.96 -0.97 -8.32
N ILE A 208 -9.73 -0.85 -8.84
CA ILE A 208 -9.46 -0.73 -10.27
C ILE A 208 -9.88 -2.02 -10.96
N THR A 209 -10.71 -1.90 -11.98
CA THR A 209 -11.07 -2.99 -12.89
C THR A 209 -10.72 -2.61 -14.33
N ILE A 210 -10.56 -3.61 -15.20
CA ILE A 210 -10.31 -3.39 -16.62
C ILE A 210 -11.45 -4.06 -17.38
N THR A 211 -12.20 -3.27 -18.14
CA THR A 211 -13.36 -3.72 -18.93
C THR A 211 -13.20 -3.15 -20.33
N ASP A 212 -13.24 -4.01 -21.36
CA ASP A 212 -13.07 -3.63 -22.77
C ASP A 212 -11.82 -2.77 -23.06
N GLY A 213 -10.71 -3.09 -22.40
CA GLY A 213 -9.44 -2.36 -22.54
C GLY A 213 -9.40 -1.00 -21.84
N ARG A 214 -10.45 -0.64 -21.08
CA ARG A 214 -10.55 0.62 -20.34
C ARG A 214 -10.42 0.38 -18.84
N ILE A 215 -9.74 1.30 -18.15
CA ILE A 215 -9.66 1.31 -16.69
C ILE A 215 -10.97 1.85 -16.13
N GLN A 216 -11.62 1.06 -15.28
CA GLN A 216 -12.82 1.46 -14.54
C GLN A 216 -12.45 1.68 -13.07
N LEU A 217 -12.68 2.90 -12.60
CA LEU A 217 -12.52 3.30 -11.21
C LEU A 217 -13.88 3.36 -10.52
N PRO A 218 -13.98 2.94 -9.25
CA PRO A 218 -15.15 3.24 -8.44
C PRO A 218 -15.35 4.76 -8.34
N LEU A 219 -16.60 5.23 -8.33
CA LEU A 219 -16.94 6.65 -8.39
C LEU A 219 -16.19 7.49 -7.33
N LYS A 220 -16.09 6.99 -6.10
CA LYS A 220 -15.35 7.63 -5.01
C LYS A 220 -13.86 7.83 -5.33
N ILE A 221 -13.25 6.84 -5.98
CA ILE A 221 -11.85 6.88 -6.41
C ILE A 221 -11.68 7.82 -7.59
N ALA A 222 -12.59 7.76 -8.57
CA ALA A 222 -12.58 8.68 -9.71
C ALA A 222 -12.66 10.14 -9.26
N HIS A 223 -13.54 10.47 -8.31
CA HIS A 223 -13.63 11.82 -7.74
C HIS A 223 -12.37 12.23 -6.98
N TYR A 224 -11.77 11.31 -6.22
CA TYR A 224 -10.52 11.56 -5.52
C TYR A 224 -9.36 11.81 -6.49
N VAL A 225 -9.15 10.89 -7.45
CA VAL A 225 -8.14 10.98 -8.51
C VAL A 225 -8.31 12.29 -9.29
N ARG A 226 -9.53 12.65 -9.70
CA ARG A 226 -9.77 13.94 -10.36
C ARG A 226 -9.39 15.15 -9.51
N SER A 227 -9.62 15.13 -8.19
CA SER A 227 -9.17 16.22 -7.34
C SER A 227 -7.65 16.29 -7.17
N LEU A 228 -6.96 15.16 -7.31
CA LEU A 228 -5.49 15.12 -7.27
C LEU A 228 -4.86 15.70 -8.54
N PHE A 229 -5.41 15.38 -9.71
CA PHE A 229 -4.87 15.81 -11.01
C PHE A 229 -5.42 17.15 -11.52
N ARG A 230 -6.16 17.91 -10.68
CA ARG A 230 -6.78 19.20 -11.06
C ARG A 230 -5.97 20.44 -10.67
N PHE A 231 -4.66 20.34 -10.43
CA PHE A 231 -3.83 21.47 -9.99
C PHE A 231 -2.68 21.90 -10.92
N ASP A 232 -2.66 21.46 -12.20
CA ASP A 232 -1.63 21.90 -13.16
C ASP A 232 -2.15 22.81 -14.29
N SER A 233 -3.39 23.31 -14.21
CA SER A 233 -3.97 24.19 -15.25
C SER A 233 -4.17 25.65 -14.85
N GLU A 234 -3.65 26.09 -13.70
CA GLU A 234 -3.51 27.52 -13.41
C GLU A 234 -2.07 27.93 -13.71
N GLU A 235 -1.84 28.39 -14.95
CA GLU A 235 -0.67 29.21 -15.26
C GLU A 235 -0.55 30.34 -14.22
N PRO A 236 0.66 30.66 -13.74
CA PRO A 236 0.83 31.84 -12.91
C PRO A 236 0.40 33.07 -13.72
N LYS A 237 -0.71 33.68 -13.31
CA LYS A 237 -0.95 35.08 -13.61
C LYS A 237 0.04 35.90 -12.79
N ASP A 238 1.15 36.24 -13.44
CA ASP A 238 1.66 37.61 -13.62
C ASP A 238 3.13 37.59 -14.07
#